data_AF-A0A3S5DPQ0-F1
#
_entry.id   AF-A0A3S5DPQ0-F1
#
_cell.length_a   1.000
_cell.length_b   1.000
_cell.length_c   1.000
_cell.angle_alpha   90.00
_cell.angle_beta   90.00
_cell.angle_gamma   90.00
#
_symmetry.space_group_name_H-M   'P 1'
#
loop_
_entity.id
_entity.type
_entity.pdbx_description
1 polymer ?
#
loop_
_entity_poly.entity_id
_entity_poly.type
_entity_poly.pdbx_seq_one_letter_code
_entity_poly.pdbx_strand_id
1 'polypeptide(L)' 'METGGQAFPRQQWEYDGQNNVLQYQEEGMTLRDFFAAKFMQGVCANPDKLYSDEHLAKEAYEMADAMIKARSAHN' A
#
# COMPACT_ATOMS: atom_id res chain seq x y z
N MET A 1 11.46 6.89 0.46
CA MET A 1 9.99 6.97 0.32
C MET A 1 9.39 6.23 1.49
N GLU A 2 8.54 6.87 2.29
CA GLU A 2 7.85 6.23 3.41
C GLU A 2 6.66 5.45 2.85
N THR A 3 6.77 4.13 2.78
CA THR A 3 5.71 3.27 2.19
C THR A 3 4.54 3.04 3.14
N GLY A 4 4.59 3.62 4.34
CA GLY A 4 3.53 3.51 5.36
C GLY A 4 3.44 2.15 6.06
N GLY A 5 4.36 1.22 5.77
CA GLY A 5 4.35 -0.15 6.29
C GLY A 5 3.57 -1.13 5.42
N GLN A 6 3.19 -2.27 5.98
CA GLN A 6 2.39 -3.28 5.28
C GLN A 6 0.92 -2.87 5.21
N ALA A 7 0.25 -3.13 4.08
CA ALA A 7 -1.17 -2.80 3.91
C ALA A 7 -2.10 -3.60 4.82
N PHE A 8 -1.76 -4.86 5.09
CA PHE A 8 -2.54 -5.77 5.92
C PHE A 8 -1.66 -6.38 7.02
N PRO A 9 -2.19 -6.63 8.23
CA PRO A 9 -1.46 -7.31 9.30
C PRO A 9 -1.03 -8.71 8.87
N ARG A 10 0.18 -9.13 9.27
CA ARG A 10 0.65 -10.51 9.08
C ARG A 10 0.72 -11.25 10.41
N GLN A 11 0.24 -12.49 10.43
CA GLN A 11 0.65 -13.47 11.44
C GLN A 11 1.89 -14.17 10.91
N GLN A 12 3.01 -14.14 11.62
CA GLN A 12 4.21 -14.88 11.23
C GLN A 12 4.65 -15.82 12.35
N TRP A 13 4.52 -17.12 12.08
CA TRP A 13 5.20 -18.18 12.81
C TRP A 13 5.61 -19.26 11.80
N GLU A 14 6.88 -19.28 11.40
CA GLU A 14 7.49 -20.44 10.77
C GLU A 14 8.59 -20.97 11.70
N TYR A 15 8.63 -22.29 11.88
CA TYR A 15 9.57 -22.96 12.75
C TYR A 15 10.68 -23.61 11.91
N ASP A 16 11.94 -23.40 12.28
CA ASP A 16 13.12 -23.99 11.62
C ASP A 16 13.30 -25.51 11.82
N GLY A 17 12.32 -26.19 12.41
CA GLY A 17 12.43 -27.58 12.84
C GLY A 17 13.27 -27.81 14.11
N GLN A 18 13.83 -26.75 14.72
CA GLN A 18 14.54 -26.73 16.01
C GLN A 18 13.84 -25.82 17.03
N ASN A 19 12.57 -25.51 16.79
CA ASN A 19 11.74 -24.64 17.62
C ASN A 19 12.15 -23.16 17.63
N ASN A 20 13.01 -22.71 16.69
CA ASN A 20 13.30 -21.29 16.51
C ASN A 20 12.40 -20.69 15.43
N VAL A 21 11.96 -19.46 15.66
CA VAL A 21 11.12 -18.72 14.72
C VAL A 21 11.99 -18.18 13.57
N LEU A 22 11.76 -18.66 12.35
CA LEU A 22 12.35 -18.09 11.15
C LEU A 22 11.54 -16.86 10.74
N GLN A 23 12.21 -15.69 10.69
CA GLN A 23 11.65 -14.52 10.03
C GLN A 23 11.83 -14.69 8.51
N TYR A 24 10.85 -15.31 7.84
CA TYR A 24 10.70 -15.13 6.40
C TYR A 24 9.75 -13.95 6.12
N GLN A 25 10.31 -12.85 5.65
CA GLN A 25 9.56 -11.69 5.18
C GLN A 25 9.30 -11.83 3.67
N GLU A 26 8.13 -12.31 3.26
CA GLU A 26 7.67 -12.01 1.90
C GLU A 26 7.25 -10.54 1.84
N GLU A 27 7.78 -9.73 0.92
CA GLU A 27 7.36 -8.34 0.75
C GLU A 27 5.97 -8.27 0.08
N GLY A 28 4.90 -8.64 0.79
CA GLY A 28 3.53 -8.31 0.38
C GLY A 28 3.30 -6.80 0.24
N MET A 29 2.12 -6.41 -0.24
CA MET A 29 1.80 -5.03 -0.63
C MET A 29 2.06 -3.98 0.47
N THR A 30 2.64 -2.85 0.07
CA THR A 30 2.82 -1.71 0.99
C THR A 30 1.52 -0.93 1.18
N LEU A 31 1.40 -0.21 2.30
CA LEU A 31 0.24 0.66 2.54
C LEU A 31 0.10 1.74 1.46
N ARG A 32 1.23 2.23 0.95
CA ARG A 32 1.29 3.15 -0.18
C ARG A 32 0.63 2.57 -1.43
N ASP A 33 0.99 1.33 -1.80
CA ASP A 33 0.39 0.65 -2.96
C ASP A 33 -1.11 0.42 -2.76
N PHE A 34 -1.51 0.07 -1.53
CA PHE A 34 -2.92 -0.11 -1.21
C PHE A 34 -3.73 1.18 -1.35
N PHE A 35 -3.24 2.31 -0.84
CA PHE A 35 -3.92 3.60 -0.99
C PHE A 35 -3.98 4.05 -2.45
N ALA A 36 -2.90 3.86 -3.21
CA ALA A 36 -2.88 4.16 -4.65
C ALA A 36 -3.93 3.31 -5.40
N ALA A 37 -3.99 2.00 -5.14
CA ALA A 37 -4.98 1.11 -5.73
C ALA A 37 -6.42 1.52 -5.36
N LYS A 38 -6.67 1.96 -4.12
CA LYS A 38 -7.99 2.45 -3.69
C LYS A 38 -8.40 3.74 -4.39
N PHE A 39 -7.47 4.66 -4.59
CA PHE A 39 -7.72 5.86 -5.39
C PHE A 39 -8.10 5.49 -6.83
N MET A 40 -7.28 4.67 -7.49
CA MET A 40 -7.53 4.23 -8.87
C MET A 40 -8.89 3.52 -8.99
N GLN A 41 -9.26 2.68 -8.02
CA GLN A 41 -10.54 1.98 -8.01
C GLN A 41 -11.74 2.95 -8.08
N GLY A 42 -11.72 4.02 -7.28
CA GLY A 42 -12.81 5.01 -7.28
C GLY A 42 -12.80 5.91 -8.52
N VAL A 43 -11.60 6.28 -8.97
CA VAL A 43 -11.38 7.21 -10.08
C VAL A 43 -11.74 6.57 -11.42
N CYS A 44 -11.37 5.30 -11.62
CA CYS A 44 -11.73 4.51 -12.81
C CYS A 44 -13.20 4.06 -12.83
N ALA A 45 -13.96 4.22 -11.74
CA ALA A 45 -15.39 3.89 -11.71
C ALA A 45 -16.23 4.90 -12.52
N ASN A 46 -15.67 6.05 -12.89
CA ASN A 46 -16.34 7.04 -13.73
C ASN A 46 -16.13 6.72 -15.23
N PRO A 47 -17.17 6.26 -15.96
CA PRO A 47 -17.05 5.91 -17.38
C PRO A 47 -16.82 7.12 -18.29
N ASP A 48 -17.17 8.34 -17.83
CA ASP A 48 -17.07 9.56 -18.63
C ASP A 48 -15.69 10.23 -18.52
N LYS A 49 -14.83 9.73 -17.62
CA LYS A 49 -13.51 10.32 -17.41
C LYS A 49 -12.44 9.54 -18.18
N LEU A 50 -11.86 10.20 -19.17
CA LEU A 50 -10.70 9.70 -19.90
C LEU A 50 -9.44 10.01 -19.08
N TYR A 51 -8.68 8.96 -18.78
CA TYR A 51 -7.41 9.07 -18.07
C TYR A 51 -6.29 8.64 -19.00
N SER A 52 -5.12 9.29 -18.90
CA SER A 52 -3.88 8.65 -19.31
C SER A 52 -3.35 7.81 -18.16
N ASP A 53 -2.84 6.61 -18.46
CA ASP A 53 -2.32 5.67 -17.46
C ASP A 53 -1.22 6.31 -16.59
N GLU A 54 -0.33 7.08 -17.22
CA GLU A 54 0.77 7.77 -16.53
C GLU A 54 0.28 8.83 -15.55
N HIS A 55 -0.71 9.64 -15.94
CA HIS A 55 -1.25 10.68 -15.06
C HIS A 55 -2.01 10.07 -13.90
N LEU A 56 -2.83 9.05 -14.16
CA LEU A 56 -3.59 8.35 -13.15
C LEU A 56 -2.67 7.67 -12.12
N ALA A 57 -1.61 7.01 -12.57
CA ALA A 57 -0.64 6.39 -11.68
C ALA A 57 0.06 7.43 -10.78
N LYS A 58 0.42 8.58 -11.35
CA LYS A 58 1.02 9.68 -10.60
C LYS A 58 0.06 10.22 -9.53
N GLU A 59 -1.17 10.57 -9.90
CA GLU A 59 -2.19 11.08 -8.97
C GLU A 59 -2.48 10.08 -7.84
N ALA A 60 -2.51 8.78 -8.16
CA ALA A 60 -2.75 7.71 -7.19
C ALA A 60 -1.66 7.66 -6.11
N TYR A 61 -0.39 7.76 -6.51
CA TYR A 61 0.72 7.76 -5.57
C TYR A 61 0.84 9.08 -4.80
N GLU A 62 0.53 10.22 -5.40
CA GLU A 62 0.47 11.51 -4.70
C GLU A 62 -0.62 11.49 -3.61
N MET A 63 -1.79 10.92 -3.91
CA MET A 63 -2.85 10.72 -2.91
C MET A 63 -2.40 9.77 -1.80
N ALA A 64 -1.76 8.66 -2.14
CA ALA A 64 -1.24 7.72 -1.15
C ALA A 64 -0.23 8.37 -0.19
N ASP A 65 0.71 9.16 -0.72
CA ASP A 65 1.71 9.89 0.06
C ASP A 65 1.04 10.94 0.97
N ALA A 66 0.00 11.63 0.48
CA ALA A 66 -0.80 12.56 1.29
C ALA A 66 -1.52 11.88 2.46
N MET A 67 -2.11 10.70 2.24
CA MET A 67 -2.78 9.91 3.28
C MET A 67 -1.81 9.43 4.36
N ILE A 68 -0.63 8.96 3.96
CA ILE A 68 0.43 8.55 4.90
C ILE A 68 0.88 9.73 5.74
N LYS A 69 1.14 10.89 5.11
CA LYS A 69 1.53 12.12 5.81
C LYS A 69 0.47 12.57 6.80
N ALA A 70 -0.81 12.55 6.40
CA ALA A 70 -1.92 12.93 7.28
C ALA A 70 -1.98 12.01 8.52
N ARG A 71 -1.78 10.70 8.35
CA ARG A 71 -1.73 9.75 9.47
C ARG A 71 -0.58 10.06 10.42
N SER A 72 0.61 10.35 9.91
CA SER A 72 1.79 10.65 10.73
C SER A 72 1.67 11.99 11.49
N ALA A 73 0.85 12.93 11.02
CA ALA A 73 0.62 14.21 11.70
C ALA A 73 -0.32 14.12 12.92
N HIS A 74 -1.01 12.98 13.11
CA HIS A 74 -1.92 12.74 14.23
C HIS A 74 -1.37 11.79 15.30
N ASN A 75 -0.10 11.37 15.16
CA ASN A 75 0.65 10.58 16.15
C ASN A 75 1.73 11.44 16.81
#